data_AF-A0A7Z2VN02-F1
#
_entry.id   AF-A0A7Z2VN02-F1
#
_cell.length_a   1.000
_cell.length_b   1.000
_cell.length_c   1.000
_cell.angle_alpha   90.00
_cell.angle_beta   90.00
_cell.angle_gamma   90.00
#
_symmetry.space_group_name_H-M   'P 1'
#
loop_
_entity.id
_entity.type
_entity.pdbx_description
1 polymer ?
#
loop_
_entity_poly.entity_id
_entity_poly.type
_entity_poly.pdbx_seq_one_letter_code
_entity_poly.pdbx_strand_id
1 'polypeptide(L)'
;MEKVESVFRKHPELEPTGKLSLLGKASCSAEMMDAYLRRRSLNAPPIADMYLRLGERYGIRGDAAFCQMISDTRGWTLEISGPSWFPRTLAQWSEETSVEAHMQILYSFATEYPLPMEENAVQRQITLIGQSGWRGRVHCWEDLNGKWSDPGNHRYGQGISAVWRSMLEWTRRGDVDRDRERDQPQRQIRLRSGTLKERTIGSVDWSSFSSEQMRWLQEQRLLPTPAPHPDRKVTWAELAALLQHWEKRSSTATIEEEKVSS
;
A
#
# COMPACT_ATOMS: atom_id res chain seq x y z
N MET A 1 29.86 -33.75 -8.89
CA MET A 1 28.91 -32.68 -9.22
C MET A 1 29.26 -31.47 -8.37
N GLU A 2 30.03 -30.54 -8.94
CA GLU A 2 30.28 -29.25 -8.29
C GLU A 2 28.95 -28.53 -8.11
N LYS A 3 28.67 -28.11 -6.87
CA LYS A 3 27.61 -27.15 -6.60
C LYS A 3 28.02 -25.85 -7.27
N VAL A 4 27.45 -25.57 -8.43
CA VAL A 4 27.51 -24.24 -9.03
C VAL A 4 26.79 -23.31 -8.07
N GLU A 5 27.56 -22.60 -7.24
CA GLU A 5 27.02 -21.55 -6.39
C GLU A 5 26.52 -20.43 -7.30
N SER A 6 25.20 -20.34 -7.41
CA SER A 6 24.51 -19.25 -8.09
C SER A 6 25.04 -17.91 -7.56
N VAL A 7 25.65 -17.12 -8.45
CA VAL A 7 26.13 -15.75 -8.19
C VAL A 7 24.98 -14.81 -7.80
N PHE A 8 23.73 -15.18 -8.09
CA PHE A 8 22.54 -14.41 -7.74
C PHE A 8 22.09 -14.68 -6.30
N ARG A 9 21.66 -13.60 -5.62
CA ARG A 9 21.00 -13.70 -4.32
C ARG A 9 19.81 -14.65 -4.42
N LYS A 10 19.72 -15.59 -3.48
CA LYS A 10 18.56 -16.47 -3.38
C LYS A 10 17.42 -15.69 -2.76
N HIS A 11 16.27 -15.73 -3.41
CA HIS A 11 15.02 -15.13 -2.94
C HIS A 11 14.03 -16.26 -2.64
N PRO A 12 14.21 -17.01 -1.52
CA PRO A 12 13.30 -18.10 -1.15
C PRO A 12 11.87 -17.64 -0.89
N GLU A 13 11.67 -16.35 -0.69
CA GLU A 13 10.36 -15.72 -0.50
C GLU A 13 9.60 -15.45 -1.81
N LEU A 14 10.28 -15.51 -2.96
CA LEU A 14 9.68 -15.26 -4.26
C LEU A 14 9.52 -16.56 -5.03
N GLU A 15 8.37 -16.73 -5.68
CA GLU A 15 8.18 -17.77 -6.68
C GLU A 15 9.05 -17.47 -7.92
N PRO A 16 9.31 -18.44 -8.83
CA PRO A 16 10.06 -18.20 -10.07
C PRO A 16 9.51 -17.06 -10.94
N THR A 17 8.23 -16.71 -10.74
CA THR A 17 7.56 -15.58 -11.41
C THR A 17 7.91 -14.21 -10.81
N GLY A 18 8.65 -14.14 -9.71
CA GLY A 18 8.98 -12.93 -8.96
C GLY A 18 7.87 -12.43 -8.03
N LYS A 19 6.74 -13.15 -7.97
CA LYS A 19 5.64 -12.89 -7.03
C LYS A 19 5.98 -13.35 -5.62
N LEU A 20 5.40 -12.70 -4.62
CA LEU A 20 5.65 -13.06 -3.22
C LEU A 20 4.89 -14.34 -2.88
N SER A 21 5.60 -15.39 -2.48
CA SER A 21 4.98 -16.66 -2.09
C SER A 21 4.09 -16.46 -0.86
N LEU A 22 2.93 -17.12 -0.83
CA LEU A 22 2.01 -17.06 0.31
C LEU A 22 2.52 -17.94 1.46
N LEU A 23 3.12 -19.08 1.10
CA LEU A 23 3.71 -20.04 2.04
C LEU A 23 5.18 -19.72 2.31
N GLY A 24 5.69 -20.22 3.44
CA GLY A 24 7.10 -20.18 3.78
C GLY A 24 7.43 -19.37 5.03
N LYS A 25 8.73 -19.24 5.30
CA LYS A 25 9.24 -18.57 6.51
C LYS A 25 9.19 -17.06 6.37
N ALA A 26 8.82 -16.38 7.44
CA ALA A 26 8.92 -14.93 7.52
C ALA A 26 10.38 -14.46 7.38
N SER A 27 10.54 -13.27 6.80
CA SER A 27 11.84 -12.60 6.60
C SER A 27 12.06 -11.44 7.58
N CYS A 28 11.01 -11.01 8.28
CA CYS A 28 11.01 -9.86 9.19
C CYS A 28 10.95 -10.32 10.65
N SER A 29 11.62 -9.60 11.56
CA SER A 29 11.44 -9.78 13.00
C SER A 29 10.21 -9.05 13.53
N ALA A 30 9.61 -9.54 14.61
CA ALA A 30 8.46 -8.91 15.25
C ALA A 30 8.74 -7.45 15.64
N GLU A 31 9.94 -7.19 16.17
CA GLU A 31 10.37 -5.86 16.59
C GLU A 31 10.45 -4.87 15.42
N MET A 32 10.83 -5.34 14.22
CA MET A 32 10.84 -4.50 13.02
C MET A 32 9.41 -4.23 12.53
N MET A 33 8.56 -5.25 12.53
CA MET A 33 7.17 -5.16 12.10
C MET A 33 6.33 -4.21 12.97
N ASP A 34 6.42 -4.35 14.29
CA ASP A 34 5.69 -3.48 15.23
C ASP A 34 6.19 -2.03 15.13
N ALA A 35 7.51 -1.83 15.02
CA ALA A 35 8.09 -0.50 14.84
C ALA A 35 7.64 0.14 13.52
N TYR A 36 7.57 -0.63 12.44
CA TYR A 36 7.09 -0.16 11.14
C TYR A 36 5.62 0.27 11.20
N LEU A 37 4.76 -0.46 11.92
CA LEU A 37 3.36 -0.08 12.13
C LEU A 37 3.22 1.20 12.98
N ARG A 38 4.00 1.31 14.06
CA ARG A 38 3.96 2.45 14.98
C ARG A 38 4.35 3.78 14.35
N ARG A 39 5.17 3.77 13.30
CA ARG A 39 5.47 4.96 12.48
C ARG A 39 4.20 5.64 11.94
N ARG A 40 3.15 4.86 11.68
CA ARG A 40 1.87 5.37 11.17
C ARG A 40 0.82 5.54 12.26
N SER A 41 0.81 4.65 13.25
CA SER A 41 -0.15 4.68 14.36
C SER A 41 0.54 4.32 15.67
N LEU A 42 0.90 5.35 16.46
CA LEU A 42 1.63 5.17 17.72
C LEU A 42 0.91 4.26 18.71
N ASN A 43 -0.43 4.28 18.68
CA ASN A 43 -1.29 3.50 19.57
C ASN A 43 -1.51 2.04 19.12
N ALA A 44 -0.91 1.61 18.01
CA ALA A 44 -1.03 0.24 17.57
C ALA A 44 -0.45 -0.74 18.62
N PRO A 45 -1.14 -1.84 18.95
CA PRO A 45 -0.64 -2.84 19.89
C PRO A 45 0.52 -3.65 19.26
N PRO A 46 1.42 -4.22 20.08
CA PRO A 46 2.52 -5.06 19.59
C PRO A 46 1.99 -6.46 19.25
N ILE A 47 1.54 -6.65 18.01
CA ILE A 47 0.86 -7.88 17.55
C ILE A 47 1.70 -8.67 16.55
N ALA A 48 2.87 -8.19 16.16
CA ALA A 48 3.71 -8.85 15.15
C ALA A 48 4.19 -10.25 15.57
N ASP A 49 4.54 -10.45 16.85
CA ASP A 49 4.97 -11.77 17.35
C ASP A 49 3.92 -12.86 17.12
N MET A 50 2.66 -12.52 17.39
CA MET A 50 1.52 -13.39 17.17
C MET A 50 1.36 -13.78 15.71
N TYR A 51 1.55 -12.83 14.78
CA TYR A 51 1.53 -13.10 13.34
C TYR A 51 2.67 -14.03 12.91
N LEU A 52 3.89 -13.87 13.46
CA LEU A 52 5.02 -14.75 13.16
C LEU A 52 4.81 -16.17 13.66
N ARG A 53 4.41 -16.31 14.93
CA ARG A 53 4.18 -17.61 15.58
C ARG A 53 3.05 -18.40 14.92
N LEU A 54 1.91 -17.74 14.65
CA LEU A 54 0.80 -18.40 13.97
C LEU A 54 1.13 -18.65 12.50
N GLY A 55 1.80 -17.72 11.82
CA GLY A 55 2.29 -17.94 10.46
C GLY A 55 3.14 -19.20 10.35
N GLU A 56 4.13 -19.36 11.25
CA GLU A 56 4.98 -20.56 11.30
C GLU A 56 4.15 -21.84 11.51
N ARG A 57 3.17 -21.82 12.42
CA ARG A 57 2.27 -22.96 12.68
C ARG A 57 1.54 -23.44 11.42
N TYR A 58 1.06 -22.52 10.59
CA TYR A 58 0.31 -22.85 9.37
C TYR A 58 1.20 -22.90 8.11
N GLY A 59 2.51 -22.65 8.23
CA GLY A 59 3.41 -22.52 7.08
C GLY A 59 3.14 -21.30 6.20
N ILE A 60 2.45 -20.28 6.75
CA ILE A 60 2.09 -19.03 6.10
C ILE A 60 3.14 -17.97 6.44
N ARG A 61 3.46 -17.11 5.48
CA ARG A 61 4.34 -15.95 5.71
C ARG A 61 3.67 -14.95 6.66
N GLY A 62 3.93 -15.08 7.96
CA GLY A 62 3.36 -14.22 9.01
C GLY A 62 3.69 -12.73 8.84
N ASP A 63 4.88 -12.42 8.34
CA ASP A 63 5.31 -11.05 8.01
C ASP A 63 4.48 -10.40 6.90
N ALA A 64 4.15 -11.16 5.85
CA ALA A 64 3.32 -10.69 4.77
C ALA A 64 1.82 -10.67 5.16
N ALA A 65 1.36 -11.61 5.99
CA ALA A 65 0.01 -11.57 6.57
C ALA A 65 -0.20 -10.35 7.46
N PHE A 66 0.82 -9.95 8.21
CA PHE A 66 0.82 -8.71 8.96
C PHE A 66 0.75 -7.49 8.02
N CYS A 67 1.47 -7.49 6.90
CA CYS A 67 1.37 -6.44 5.89
C CYS A 67 -0.03 -6.36 5.25
N GLN A 68 -0.71 -7.50 5.09
CA GLN A 68 -2.10 -7.55 4.66
C GLN A 68 -3.00 -6.83 5.67
N MET A 69 -2.87 -7.14 6.96
CA MET A 69 -3.61 -6.45 8.03
C MET A 69 -3.32 -4.94 8.04
N ILE A 70 -2.07 -4.53 7.89
CA ILE A 70 -1.71 -3.10 7.76
C ILE A 70 -2.45 -2.47 6.58
N SER A 71 -2.50 -3.16 5.44
CA SER A 71 -3.16 -2.66 4.24
C SER A 71 -4.66 -2.51 4.44
N ASP A 72 -5.31 -3.53 5.00
CA ASP A 72 -6.75 -3.57 5.24
C ASP A 72 -7.19 -2.53 6.28
N THR A 73 -6.44 -2.39 7.38
CA THR A 73 -6.72 -1.43 8.47
C THR A 73 -6.29 0.01 8.16
N ARG A 74 -5.70 0.25 6.97
CA ARG A 74 -5.04 1.51 6.62
C ARG A 74 -4.01 1.93 7.68
N GLY A 75 -3.19 0.98 8.11
CA GLY A 75 -2.17 1.17 9.13
C GLY A 75 -2.76 1.51 10.48
N TRP A 76 -3.73 0.72 10.93
CA TRP A 76 -4.36 0.84 12.24
C TRP A 76 -5.18 2.12 12.44
N THR A 77 -5.82 2.64 11.39
CA THR A 77 -6.66 3.85 11.46
C THR A 77 -8.13 3.61 11.12
N LEU A 78 -8.45 2.48 10.48
CA LEU A 78 -9.79 2.15 10.05
C LEU A 78 -10.44 1.17 11.04
N GLU A 79 -11.49 1.62 11.73
CA GLU A 79 -12.14 0.87 12.82
C GLU A 79 -12.68 -0.49 12.38
N ILE A 80 -13.36 -0.55 11.23
CA ILE A 80 -13.88 -1.78 10.63
C ILE A 80 -13.25 -1.95 9.24
N SER A 81 -12.58 -3.07 9.02
CA SER A 81 -11.79 -3.35 7.82
C SER A 81 -11.86 -4.83 7.41
N GLY A 82 -11.12 -5.20 6.36
CA GLY A 82 -11.22 -6.52 5.73
C GLY A 82 -12.32 -6.57 4.67
N PRO A 83 -12.51 -7.72 4.01
CA PRO A 83 -13.47 -7.85 2.95
C PRO A 83 -14.90 -8.00 3.48
N SER A 84 -15.89 -7.71 2.64
CA SER A 84 -17.31 -7.75 3.03
C SER A 84 -17.78 -9.11 3.57
N TRP A 85 -17.14 -10.20 3.14
CA TRP A 85 -17.42 -11.57 3.60
C TRP A 85 -16.66 -11.96 4.88
N PHE A 86 -15.73 -11.11 5.34
CA PHE A 86 -14.94 -11.30 6.56
C PHE A 86 -14.50 -9.95 7.19
N PRO A 87 -15.46 -9.10 7.60
CA PRO A 87 -15.17 -7.82 8.21
C PRO A 87 -14.66 -8.00 9.65
N ARG A 88 -13.75 -7.12 10.08
CA ARG A 88 -13.13 -7.16 11.41
C ARG A 88 -12.95 -5.77 12.00
N THR A 89 -13.05 -5.67 13.32
CA THR A 89 -12.68 -4.46 14.07
C THR A 89 -11.18 -4.40 14.35
N LEU A 90 -10.63 -3.24 14.70
CA LEU A 90 -9.24 -3.13 15.17
C LEU A 90 -8.95 -4.02 16.38
N ALA A 91 -9.89 -4.10 17.34
CA ALA A 91 -9.76 -5.00 18.49
C ALA A 91 -9.61 -6.46 18.04
N GLN A 92 -10.43 -6.92 17.10
CA GLN A 92 -10.32 -8.26 16.54
C GLN A 92 -9.02 -8.48 15.79
N TRP A 93 -8.47 -7.48 15.07
CA TRP A 93 -7.15 -7.61 14.45
C TRP A 93 -6.00 -7.79 15.46
N SER A 94 -6.23 -7.47 16.74
CA SER A 94 -5.27 -7.69 17.84
C SER A 94 -5.54 -8.92 18.70
N GLU A 95 -6.62 -9.65 18.45
CA GLU A 95 -6.97 -10.87 19.19
C GLU A 95 -6.32 -12.11 18.57
N GLU A 96 -5.75 -12.97 19.41
CA GLU A 96 -5.06 -14.18 18.94
C GLU A 96 -5.95 -15.13 18.16
N THR A 97 -7.17 -15.39 18.64
CA THR A 97 -8.15 -16.24 17.95
C THR A 97 -8.51 -15.68 16.58
N SER A 98 -8.51 -14.36 16.43
CA SER A 98 -8.82 -13.68 15.18
C SER A 98 -7.64 -13.67 14.21
N VAL A 99 -6.41 -13.53 14.70
CA VAL A 99 -5.21 -13.70 13.87
C VAL A 99 -5.04 -15.15 13.44
N GLU A 100 -5.37 -16.11 14.31
CA GLU A 100 -5.37 -17.53 13.95
C GLU A 100 -6.41 -17.82 12.86
N ALA A 101 -7.64 -17.32 13.02
CA ALA A 101 -8.67 -17.39 11.98
C ALA A 101 -8.21 -16.76 10.64
N HIS A 102 -7.45 -15.66 10.68
CA HIS A 102 -6.85 -15.06 9.48
C HIS A 102 -5.85 -16.03 8.81
N MET A 103 -4.97 -16.67 9.59
CA MET A 103 -4.03 -17.67 9.08
C MET A 103 -4.73 -18.90 8.51
N GLN A 104 -5.76 -19.42 9.18
CA GLN A 104 -6.55 -20.56 8.72
C GLN A 104 -7.22 -20.30 7.37
N ILE A 105 -7.73 -19.08 7.16
CA ILE A 105 -8.30 -18.68 5.87
C ILE A 105 -7.22 -18.62 4.79
N LEU A 106 -6.06 -17.97 5.04
CA LEU A 106 -4.95 -17.94 4.10
C LEU A 106 -4.43 -19.34 3.76
N TYR A 107 -4.35 -20.22 4.76
CA TYR A 107 -4.02 -21.63 4.58
C TYR A 107 -5.01 -22.30 3.62
N SER A 108 -6.31 -22.12 3.83
CA SER A 108 -7.33 -22.72 2.96
C SER A 108 -7.25 -22.24 1.50
N PHE A 109 -6.79 -21.00 1.27
CA PHE A 109 -6.51 -20.49 -0.07
C PHE A 109 -5.31 -21.19 -0.72
N ALA A 110 -4.28 -21.48 0.07
CA ALA A 110 -3.00 -21.99 -0.43
C ALA A 110 -2.91 -23.51 -0.51
N THR A 111 -3.73 -24.24 0.26
CA THR A 111 -3.68 -25.70 0.32
C THR A 111 -5.05 -26.36 0.22
N GLU A 112 -5.05 -27.59 -0.31
CA GLU A 112 -6.21 -28.47 -0.31
C GLU A 112 -6.30 -29.31 0.98
N TYR A 113 -5.17 -29.48 1.68
CA TYR A 113 -5.06 -30.28 2.90
C TYR A 113 -5.97 -29.76 4.02
N PRO A 114 -6.47 -30.65 4.90
CA PRO A 114 -7.24 -30.24 6.06
C PRO A 114 -6.41 -29.29 6.94
N LEU A 115 -7.11 -28.51 7.75
CA LEU A 115 -6.43 -27.67 8.74
C LEU A 115 -5.67 -28.56 9.72
N PRO A 116 -4.49 -28.13 10.21
CA PRO A 116 -3.70 -28.90 11.17
C PRO A 116 -4.39 -29.12 12.52
N MET A 117 -5.49 -28.41 12.81
CA MET A 117 -6.24 -28.48 14.07
C MET A 117 -7.74 -28.56 13.80
N GLU A 118 -8.47 -29.19 14.73
CA GLU A 118 -9.92 -29.44 14.60
C GLU A 118 -10.80 -28.23 14.94
N GLU A 119 -10.24 -27.19 15.58
CA GLU A 119 -11.01 -26.03 16.03
C GLU A 119 -11.19 -25.00 14.89
N ASN A 120 -12.30 -25.14 14.16
CA ASN A 120 -12.58 -24.37 12.94
C ASN A 120 -13.55 -23.20 13.18
N ALA A 121 -13.09 -22.14 13.84
CA ALA A 121 -13.84 -20.89 13.96
C ALA A 121 -14.19 -20.25 12.60
N VAL A 122 -13.49 -20.66 11.52
CA VAL A 122 -13.66 -20.15 10.15
C VAL A 122 -14.28 -21.15 9.18
N GLN A 123 -14.97 -22.19 9.67
CA GLN A 123 -15.56 -23.23 8.81
C GLN A 123 -16.47 -22.64 7.71
N ARG A 124 -17.23 -21.59 8.02
CA ARG A 124 -18.07 -20.89 7.04
C ARG A 124 -17.24 -20.32 5.89
N GLN A 125 -16.13 -19.65 6.18
CA GLN A 125 -15.24 -19.04 5.20
C GLN A 125 -14.55 -20.11 4.35
N ILE A 126 -14.10 -21.20 4.96
CA ILE A 126 -13.50 -22.33 4.24
C ILE A 126 -14.49 -22.92 3.23
N THR A 127 -15.75 -23.10 3.63
CA THR A 127 -16.81 -23.57 2.73
C THR A 127 -17.01 -22.63 1.55
N LEU A 128 -17.05 -21.31 1.78
CA LEU A 128 -17.20 -20.31 0.71
C LEU A 128 -16.00 -20.32 -0.26
N ILE A 129 -14.78 -20.45 0.26
CA ILE A 129 -13.56 -20.54 -0.55
C ILE A 129 -13.56 -21.82 -1.40
N GLY A 130 -14.04 -22.94 -0.83
CA GLY A 130 -14.24 -24.19 -1.54
C GLY A 130 -15.27 -24.07 -2.66
N GLN A 131 -16.44 -23.49 -2.38
CA GLN A 131 -17.51 -23.26 -3.37
C GLN A 131 -17.08 -22.32 -4.50
N SER A 132 -16.20 -21.36 -4.20
CA SER A 132 -15.63 -20.42 -5.19
C SER A 132 -14.54 -21.06 -6.06
N GLY A 133 -14.13 -22.30 -5.76
CA GLY A 133 -13.04 -22.98 -6.46
C GLY A 133 -11.66 -22.38 -6.21
N TRP A 134 -11.48 -21.63 -5.12
CA TRP A 134 -10.21 -20.95 -4.79
C TRP A 134 -9.33 -21.74 -3.83
N ARG A 135 -9.89 -22.76 -3.17
CA ARG A 135 -9.16 -23.63 -2.24
C ARG A 135 -7.94 -24.25 -2.95
N GLY A 136 -6.77 -24.15 -2.33
CA GLY A 136 -5.53 -24.72 -2.87
C GLY A 136 -4.97 -24.06 -4.13
N ARG A 137 -5.50 -22.92 -4.58
CA ARG A 137 -5.12 -22.28 -5.87
C ARG A 137 -4.38 -20.94 -5.73
N VAL A 138 -4.16 -20.46 -4.52
CA VAL A 138 -3.50 -19.17 -4.25
C VAL A 138 -2.11 -19.43 -3.70
N HIS A 139 -1.11 -19.40 -4.57
CA HIS A 139 0.27 -19.67 -4.18
C HIS A 139 1.05 -18.39 -3.86
N CYS A 140 0.62 -17.26 -4.41
CA CYS A 140 1.23 -15.95 -4.16
C CYS A 140 0.25 -14.95 -3.54
N TRP A 141 0.76 -13.95 -2.84
CA TRP A 141 -0.06 -12.85 -2.30
C TRP A 141 -0.80 -12.08 -3.42
N GLU A 142 -0.19 -11.92 -4.57
CA GLU A 142 -0.80 -11.31 -5.76
C GLU A 142 -2.00 -12.10 -6.30
N ASP A 143 -2.10 -13.40 -5.99
CA ASP A 143 -3.22 -14.23 -6.43
C ASP A 143 -4.46 -14.02 -5.54
N LEU A 144 -4.35 -13.28 -4.43
CA LEU A 144 -5.51 -12.86 -3.61
C LEU A 144 -6.33 -11.74 -4.25
N ASN A 145 -5.84 -11.14 -5.34
CA ASN A 145 -6.55 -10.11 -6.11
C ASN A 145 -7.95 -10.58 -6.51
N GLY A 146 -8.97 -9.84 -6.09
CA GLY A 146 -10.38 -10.14 -6.35
C GLY A 146 -10.91 -11.42 -5.68
N LYS A 147 -10.09 -12.10 -4.86
CA LYS A 147 -10.49 -13.26 -4.04
C LYS A 147 -10.65 -12.87 -2.58
N TRP A 148 -9.66 -12.14 -2.05
CA TRP A 148 -9.76 -11.52 -0.75
C TRP A 148 -10.47 -10.18 -0.84
N SER A 149 -9.89 -9.24 -1.59
CA SER A 149 -10.46 -7.93 -1.85
C SER A 149 -11.71 -7.98 -2.74
N ASP A 150 -12.49 -6.90 -2.74
CA ASP A 150 -13.63 -6.75 -3.63
C ASP A 150 -13.31 -7.08 -5.10
N PRO A 151 -14.26 -7.66 -5.85
CA PRO A 151 -14.08 -7.96 -7.27
C PRO A 151 -13.63 -6.72 -8.06
N GLY A 152 -12.61 -6.88 -8.89
CA GLY A 152 -12.05 -5.79 -9.71
C GLY A 152 -10.84 -5.08 -9.10
N ASN A 153 -10.46 -5.38 -7.86
CA ASN A 153 -9.20 -4.89 -7.31
C ASN A 153 -8.01 -5.76 -7.76
N HIS A 154 -7.39 -5.36 -8.87
CA HIS A 154 -6.25 -6.05 -9.48
C HIS A 154 -4.88 -5.67 -8.89
N ARG A 155 -4.85 -4.83 -7.85
CA ARG A 155 -3.61 -4.33 -7.24
C ARG A 155 -3.47 -4.65 -5.76
N TYR A 156 -4.41 -5.41 -5.21
CA TYR A 156 -4.49 -5.70 -3.78
C TYR A 156 -3.21 -6.39 -3.28
N GLY A 157 -2.89 -7.57 -3.81
CA GLY A 157 -1.71 -8.33 -3.43
C GLY A 157 -0.40 -7.64 -3.81
N GLN A 158 -0.37 -6.86 -4.90
CA GLN A 158 0.79 -6.01 -5.20
C GLN A 158 1.00 -4.94 -4.13
N GLY A 159 -0.08 -4.40 -3.57
CA GLY A 159 -0.04 -3.48 -2.43
C GLY A 159 0.57 -4.14 -1.20
N ILE A 160 0.16 -5.37 -0.88
CA ILE A 160 0.73 -6.15 0.23
C ILE A 160 2.23 -6.37 0.00
N SER A 161 2.61 -6.86 -1.19
CA SER A 161 4.02 -7.09 -1.53
C SER A 161 4.84 -5.80 -1.51
N ALA A 162 4.26 -4.64 -1.84
CA ALA A 162 4.93 -3.36 -1.75
C ALA A 162 5.13 -2.90 -0.30
N VAL A 163 4.13 -3.09 0.58
CA VAL A 163 4.27 -2.83 2.02
C VAL A 163 5.34 -3.74 2.62
N TRP A 164 5.33 -5.02 2.26
CA TRP A 164 6.31 -5.99 2.74
C TRP A 164 7.75 -5.64 2.29
N ARG A 165 7.96 -5.27 1.02
CA ARG A 165 9.27 -4.79 0.53
C ARG A 165 9.71 -3.52 1.26
N SER A 166 8.80 -2.56 1.41
CA SER A 166 9.07 -1.32 2.14
C SER A 166 9.47 -1.59 3.59
N MET A 167 8.83 -2.57 4.23
CA MET A 167 9.14 -2.98 5.60
C MET A 167 10.51 -3.65 5.71
N LEU A 168 10.94 -4.43 4.72
CA LEU A 168 12.29 -5.02 4.68
C LEU A 168 13.40 -3.99 4.42
N GLU A 169 13.14 -3.04 3.53
CA GLU A 169 14.10 -1.99 3.18
C GLU A 169 14.16 -0.88 4.24
N TRP A 170 13.16 -0.81 5.11
CA TRP A 170 13.08 0.21 6.14
C TRP A 170 14.19 0.03 7.17
N THR A 171 15.21 0.88 7.04
CA THR A 171 16.15 1.14 8.11
C THR A 171 15.52 2.17 9.05
N ARG A 172 15.49 1.90 10.36
CA ARG A 172 14.97 2.82 11.41
C ARG A 172 15.62 4.23 11.41
N ARG A 173 16.60 4.49 10.53
CA ARG A 173 17.25 5.80 10.39
C ARG A 173 16.40 6.71 9.52
N GLY A 174 15.92 7.82 10.09
CA GLY A 174 15.15 8.84 9.39
C GLY A 174 13.68 8.92 9.82
N ASP A 175 13.32 8.39 10.99
CA ASP A 175 12.01 8.67 11.59
C ASP A 175 11.93 10.17 11.88
N VAL A 176 11.19 10.89 11.05
CA VAL A 176 10.82 12.28 11.34
C VAL A 176 9.74 12.17 12.39
N ASP A 177 10.13 12.42 13.63
CA ASP A 177 9.27 12.43 14.81
C ASP A 177 8.13 13.45 14.59
N ARG A 178 7.00 12.97 14.08
CA ARG A 178 5.83 13.79 13.74
C ARG A 178 5.11 14.33 14.98
N ASP A 179 5.54 13.92 16.18
CA ASP A 179 4.99 14.42 17.43
C ASP A 179 5.40 15.88 17.71
N ARG A 180 6.51 16.36 17.12
CA ARG A 180 6.91 17.78 17.26
C ARG A 180 5.94 18.77 16.58
N GLU A 181 5.13 18.32 15.63
CA GLU A 181 4.14 19.20 14.97
C GLU A 181 2.77 19.22 15.67
N ARG A 182 2.49 18.28 16.59
CA ARG A 182 1.21 18.24 17.32
C ARG A 182 1.16 19.10 18.58
N ASP A 183 2.31 19.50 19.12
CA ASP A 183 2.40 20.31 20.35
C ASP A 183 2.34 21.83 20.11
N GLN A 184 1.97 22.29 18.90
CA GLN A 184 1.63 23.70 18.73
C GLN A 184 0.20 23.98 19.23
N PRO A 185 -0.02 24.95 20.14
CA PRO A 185 -1.35 25.24 20.66
C PRO A 185 -2.25 25.69 19.51
N GLN A 186 -3.35 24.96 19.36
CA GLN A 186 -4.39 25.17 18.36
C GLN A 186 -4.86 26.63 18.38
N ARG A 187 -4.52 27.39 17.31
CA ARG A 187 -5.18 28.66 17.03
C ARG A 187 -6.64 28.37 16.72
N GLN A 188 -7.49 28.77 17.65
CA GLN A 188 -8.94 28.67 17.60
C GLN A 188 -9.49 29.40 16.36
N ILE A 189 -9.81 28.64 15.29
CA ILE A 189 -10.53 29.18 14.14
C ILE A 189 -12.01 29.26 14.54
N ARG A 190 -12.49 30.49 14.78
CA ARG A 190 -13.92 30.79 14.93
C ARG A 190 -14.66 30.38 13.65
N LEU A 191 -15.49 29.35 13.74
CA LEU A 191 -16.50 29.02 12.74
C LEU A 191 -17.53 30.15 12.71
N ARG A 192 -17.50 30.99 11.68
CA ARG A 192 -18.65 31.82 11.30
C ARG A 192 -19.62 30.96 10.51
N SER A 193 -20.85 30.86 11.00
CA SER A 193 -21.97 30.33 10.25
C SER A 193 -22.17 31.15 8.98
N GLY A 194 -22.21 30.47 7.84
CA GLY A 194 -22.45 31.04 6.52
C GLY A 194 -23.24 30.02 5.71
N THR A 195 -24.42 30.44 5.28
CA THR A 195 -25.48 29.72 4.59
C THR A 195 -25.04 28.94 3.34
N LEU A 196 -25.72 27.81 3.12
CA LEU A 196 -25.71 27.01 1.90
C LEU A 196 -25.99 27.89 0.67
N LYS A 197 -25.03 27.97 -0.27
CA LYS A 197 -25.28 28.31 -1.66
C LYS A 197 -24.26 27.62 -2.57
N GLU A 198 -24.83 26.86 -3.51
CA GLU A 198 -24.30 26.30 -4.77
C GLU A 198 -22.78 26.41 -5.01
N ARG A 199 -22.11 25.25 -5.05
CA ARG A 199 -20.73 25.13 -5.53
C ARG A 199 -20.71 24.71 -6.99
N THR A 200 -20.48 25.69 -7.85
CA THR A 200 -19.97 25.52 -9.21
C THR A 200 -18.58 24.88 -9.16
N ILE A 201 -18.33 23.92 -10.05
CA ILE A 201 -17.03 23.27 -10.25
C ILE A 201 -16.05 24.34 -10.74
N GLY A 202 -15.11 24.74 -9.89
CA GLY A 202 -14.10 25.74 -10.21
C GLY A 202 -12.93 25.67 -9.25
N SER A 203 -11.77 25.35 -9.82
CA SER A 203 -10.41 25.55 -9.29
C SER A 203 -10.19 25.13 -7.82
N VAL A 204 -9.81 23.88 -7.63
CA VAL A 204 -9.18 23.46 -6.37
C VAL A 204 -7.80 24.12 -6.31
N ASP A 205 -7.60 24.98 -5.33
CA ASP A 205 -6.32 25.65 -5.06
C ASP A 205 -5.36 24.66 -4.37
N TRP A 206 -4.43 24.11 -5.16
CA TRP A 206 -3.41 23.16 -4.72
C TRP A 206 -2.11 23.84 -4.24
N SER A 207 -2.10 25.17 -4.09
CA SER A 207 -0.88 25.94 -3.76
C SER A 207 -0.20 25.51 -2.46
N SER A 208 -0.96 24.92 -1.52
CA SER A 208 -0.45 24.39 -0.24
C SER A 208 0.19 22.99 -0.33
N PHE A 209 0.00 22.24 -1.41
CA PHE A 209 0.51 20.86 -1.60
C PHE A 209 1.52 20.73 -2.76
N SER A 210 1.89 21.84 -3.41
CA SER A 210 2.83 21.83 -4.53
C SER A 210 4.28 21.82 -4.06
N SER A 211 5.08 20.88 -4.57
CA SER A 211 6.54 20.91 -4.44
C SER A 211 7.11 22.15 -5.15
N GLU A 212 8.34 22.54 -4.78
CA GLU A 212 9.05 23.66 -5.43
C GLU A 212 9.12 23.49 -6.96
N GLN A 213 9.30 22.26 -7.43
CA GLN A 213 9.33 21.93 -8.86
C GLN A 213 7.97 22.14 -9.54
N MET A 214 6.86 21.85 -8.85
CA MET A 214 5.51 22.09 -9.39
C MET A 214 5.18 23.57 -9.49
N ARG A 215 5.65 24.39 -8.53
CA ARG A 215 5.50 25.85 -8.59
C ARG A 215 6.31 26.43 -9.73
N TRP A 216 7.55 26.00 -9.91
CA TRP A 216 8.37 26.39 -11.05
C TRP A 216 7.69 26.05 -12.39
N LEU A 217 7.16 24.84 -12.55
CA LEU A 217 6.43 24.45 -13.77
C LEU A 217 5.18 25.32 -14.02
N GLN A 218 4.48 25.70 -12.95
CA GLN A 218 3.31 26.58 -13.03
C GLN A 218 3.69 28.01 -13.44
N GLU A 219 4.76 28.57 -12.87
CA GLU A 219 5.30 29.89 -13.23
C GLU A 219 5.72 29.95 -14.69
N GLN A 220 6.35 28.88 -15.19
CA GLN A 220 6.73 28.75 -16.60
C GLN A 220 5.53 28.46 -17.53
N ARG A 221 4.31 28.29 -16.97
CA ARG A 221 3.08 27.89 -17.67
C ARG A 221 3.27 26.59 -18.47
N LEU A 222 4.03 25.65 -17.93
CA LEU A 222 4.33 24.36 -18.56
C LEU A 222 3.35 23.25 -18.15
N LEU A 223 2.37 23.55 -17.30
CA LEU A 223 1.35 22.58 -16.89
C LEU A 223 0.17 22.57 -17.87
N PRO A 224 -0.32 21.38 -18.29
CA PRO A 224 -1.53 21.29 -19.10
C PRO A 224 -2.75 21.78 -18.30
N THR A 225 -3.78 22.27 -18.99
CA THR A 225 -5.03 22.72 -18.35
C THR A 225 -6.14 21.68 -18.58
N PRO A 226 -6.81 21.16 -17.53
CA PRO A 226 -6.61 21.48 -16.11
C PRO A 226 -5.30 20.89 -15.54
N ALA A 227 -4.72 21.59 -14.57
CA ALA A 227 -3.45 21.21 -13.95
C ALA A 227 -3.53 19.78 -13.40
N PRO A 228 -2.56 18.91 -13.72
CA PRO A 228 -2.55 17.54 -13.24
C PRO A 228 -2.30 17.52 -11.72
N HIS A 229 -2.88 16.54 -11.03
CA HIS A 229 -2.63 16.33 -9.61
C HIS A 229 -1.13 16.11 -9.35
N PRO A 230 -0.52 16.69 -8.29
CA PRO A 230 0.92 16.62 -8.04
C PRO A 230 1.46 15.19 -7.95
N ASP A 231 0.67 14.24 -7.43
CA ASP A 231 1.06 12.82 -7.31
C ASP A 231 0.78 11.97 -8.56
N ARG A 232 0.34 12.58 -9.68
CA ARG A 232 0.11 11.84 -10.92
C ARG A 232 1.45 11.46 -11.54
N LYS A 233 1.66 10.16 -11.77
CA LYS A 233 2.80 9.67 -12.55
C LYS A 233 2.68 10.15 -14.00
N VAL A 234 3.74 10.77 -14.51
CA VAL A 234 3.87 11.26 -15.89
C VAL A 234 4.55 10.19 -16.75
N THR A 235 4.09 10.01 -17.98
CA THR A 235 4.73 9.10 -18.95
C THR A 235 5.84 9.81 -19.74
N TRP A 236 6.82 9.05 -20.27
CA TRP A 236 7.88 9.61 -21.12
C TRP A 236 7.34 10.30 -22.39
N ALA A 237 6.22 9.82 -22.93
CA ALA A 237 5.57 10.43 -24.09
C ALA A 237 4.99 11.83 -23.75
N GLU A 238 4.38 11.98 -22.58
CA GLU A 238 3.84 13.27 -22.11
C GLU A 238 4.96 14.27 -21.82
N LEU A 239 6.06 13.82 -21.22
CA LEU A 239 7.26 14.65 -21.00
C LEU A 239 7.88 15.10 -22.33
N ALA A 240 8.02 14.19 -23.29
CA ALA A 240 8.57 14.51 -24.62
C ALA A 240 7.72 15.54 -25.37
N ALA A 241 6.39 15.42 -25.28
CA ALA A 241 5.46 16.38 -25.89
C ALA A 241 5.60 17.79 -25.28
N LEU A 242 5.78 17.88 -23.96
CA LEU A 242 6.02 19.15 -23.27
C LEU A 242 7.34 19.80 -23.69
N LEU A 243 8.42 19.03 -23.79
CA LEU A 243 9.73 19.54 -24.23
C LEU A 243 9.70 20.05 -25.67
N GLN A 244 9.03 19.34 -26.59
CA GLN A 244 8.85 19.82 -27.97
C GLN A 244 8.04 21.11 -28.05
N HIS A 245 7.03 21.27 -27.19
CA HIS A 245 6.25 22.51 -27.14
C HIS A 245 7.10 23.68 -26.63
N TRP A 246 7.95 23.44 -25.64
CA TRP A 246 8.88 24.44 -25.10
C TRP A 246 9.91 24.87 -26.14
N GLU A 247 10.53 23.92 -26.85
CA GLU A 247 11.50 24.21 -27.91
C GLU A 247 10.89 25.08 -29.03
N LYS A 248 9.66 24.75 -29.46
CA LYS A 248 8.94 25.56 -30.45
C LYS A 248 8.67 26.98 -29.99
N ARG A 249 8.35 27.16 -28.70
CA ARG A 249 8.08 28.48 -28.11
C ARG A 249 9.35 29.34 -28.02
N SER A 250 10.48 28.73 -27.68
CA SER A 250 11.79 29.38 -27.70
C SER A 250 12.17 29.82 -29.12
N SER A 251 11.94 28.98 -30.13
CA SER A 251 12.20 29.30 -31.53
C SER A 251 11.32 30.43 -32.08
N THR A 252 10.06 30.53 -31.66
CA THR A 252 9.17 31.64 -32.07
C THR A 252 9.56 32.97 -31.44
N ALA A 253 10.07 32.98 -30.21
CA ALA A 253 10.55 34.19 -29.55
C ALA A 253 11.79 34.78 -30.25
N THR A 254 12.71 33.93 -30.71
CA THR A 254 13.89 34.36 -31.49
C THR A 254 13.53 34.94 -32.87
N ILE A 255 12.45 34.50 -33.51
CA ILE A 255 12.01 35.01 -34.81
C ILE A 255 11.33 36.39 -34.69
N GLU A 256 10.68 36.67 -33.55
CA GLU A 256 10.06 37.97 -33.29
C GLU A 256 11.09 39.06 -32.96
N GLU A 257 12.20 38.72 -32.30
CA GLU A 257 13.30 39.67 -32.03
C GLU A 257 14.06 40.08 -33.31
N GLU A 258 14.24 39.18 -34.28
CA GLU A 258 14.86 39.51 -35.58
C GLU A 258 14.01 40.43 -36.45
N LYS A 259 12.67 40.34 -36.35
CA LYS A 259 11.74 41.20 -37.12
C LYS A 259 11.59 42.62 -36.57
N VAL A 260 11.99 42.87 -35.33
CA VAL A 260 11.93 44.21 -34.70
C VAL A 260 13.22 45.01 -34.93
N SER A 261 14.30 44.36 -35.37
CA SER A 261 15.60 45.00 -35.67
C SER A 261 15.92 45.17 -37.17
N SER A 262 14.93 45.00 -38.07
CA SER A 262 15.06 45.30 -39.52
C SER A 262 14.23 46.50 -39.93
#